data_AF-A0A1V5KUN9-F1
#
_entry.id   AF-A0A1V5KUN9-F1
#
_cell.length_a   1.000
_cell.length_b   1.000
_cell.length_c   1.000
_cell.angle_alpha   90.00
_cell.angle_beta   90.00
_cell.angle_gamma   90.00
#
_symmetry.space_group_name_H-M   'P 1'
#
loop_
_entity.id
_entity.type
_entity.pdbx_description
1 polymer ?
#
loop_
_entity_poly.entity_id
_entity_poly.type
_entity_poly.pdbx_seq_one_letter_code
_entity_poly.pdbx_strand_id
1 'polypeptide(L)' 'MAEDIHKTLAICVKCGNPANRTQRLSRDSKRVVVGAAETYEARCRFCHKVYEEPKAAGEETKS' A
#
# COMPACT_ATOMS: atom_id res chain seq x y z
N MET A 1 4.45 24.86 11.64
CA MET A 1 3.43 23.88 12.10
C MET A 1 2.18 24.14 11.30
N ALA A 2 1.45 23.11 10.86
CA ALA A 2 0.22 23.30 10.10
C ALA A 2 -0.93 23.69 11.04
N GLU A 3 -1.70 24.70 10.66
CA GLU A 3 -2.88 25.19 11.39
C GLU A 3 -4.14 24.35 11.13
N ASP A 4 -4.26 23.78 9.92
CA ASP A 4 -5.36 22.90 9.51
C ASP A 4 -4.82 21.64 8.80
N ILE A 5 -5.49 20.49 9.02
CA ILE A 5 -5.13 19.21 8.41
C ILE A 5 -6.40 18.52 7.88
N HIS A 6 -6.56 18.50 6.56
CA HIS A 6 -7.60 17.72 5.89
C HIS A 6 -7.06 16.44 5.24
N LYS A 7 -7.82 15.34 5.34
CA LYS A 7 -7.51 14.05 4.70
C LYS A 7 -8.68 13.60 3.84
N THR A 8 -8.53 13.69 2.53
CA THR A 8 -9.54 13.23 1.56
C THR A 8 -9.62 11.70 1.57
N LEU A 9 -10.84 11.17 1.54
CA LEU A 9 -11.12 9.75 1.46
C LEU A 9 -11.58 9.38 0.05
N ALA A 10 -11.18 8.19 -0.41
CA ALA A 10 -11.66 7.59 -1.65
C ALA A 10 -12.78 6.58 -1.38
N ILE A 11 -13.25 5.87 -2.40
CA ILE A 11 -14.21 4.77 -2.27
C ILE A 11 -13.46 3.43 -2.37
N CYS A 12 -13.71 2.52 -1.43
CA CYS A 12 -13.09 1.19 -1.44
C CYS A 12 -13.58 0.37 -2.62
N VAL A 13 -12.68 -0.05 -3.50
CA VAL A 13 -13.03 -0.84 -4.70
C VAL A 13 -13.58 -2.24 -4.39
N LYS A 14 -13.45 -2.73 -3.14
CA LYS A 14 -14.00 -4.03 -2.72
C LYS A 14 -15.40 -3.99 -2.14
N CYS A 15 -15.72 -2.93 -1.39
CA CYS A 15 -16.92 -2.90 -0.55
C CYS A 15 -17.66 -1.57 -0.54
N GLY A 16 -17.18 -0.56 -1.27
CA GLY A 16 -17.84 0.76 -1.37
C GLY A 16 -17.68 1.68 -0.15
N ASN A 17 -17.14 1.19 0.98
CA ASN A 17 -16.90 2.02 2.16
C ASN A 17 -15.81 3.08 1.93
N PRO A 18 -15.77 4.16 2.73
CA PRO A 18 -14.71 5.15 2.68
C PRO A 18 -13.32 4.49 2.84
N ALA A 19 -12.44 4.77 1.87
CA ALA A 19 -11.09 4.24 1.79
C ALA A 19 -10.08 5.30 2.24
N ASN A 20 -9.26 4.91 3.21
CA ASN A 20 -8.17 5.72 3.75
C ASN A 20 -6.79 5.07 3.50
N ARG A 21 -6.72 4.02 2.68
CA ARG A 21 -5.48 3.32 2.34
C ARG A 21 -5.41 3.00 0.85
N THR A 22 -4.20 2.90 0.34
CA THR A 22 -3.92 2.51 -1.05
C THR A 22 -3.17 1.19 -1.05
N GLN A 23 -3.75 0.16 -1.65
CA GLN A 23 -3.16 -1.16 -1.81
C GLN A 23 -2.39 -1.22 -3.13
N ARG A 24 -1.11 -1.59 -3.09
CA ARG A 24 -0.37 -1.95 -4.30
C ARG A 24 -0.79 -3.36 -4.77
N LEU A 25 -1.07 -3.49 -6.07
CA LEU A 25 -1.39 -4.76 -6.73
C LEU A 25 -0.13 -5.52 -7.19
N SER A 26 0.93 -4.78 -7.55
CA SER A 26 2.23 -5.37 -7.88
C SER A 26 2.94 -5.91 -6.63
N ARG A 27 3.59 -7.08 -6.79
CA ARG A 27 4.47 -7.69 -5.77
C ARG A 27 5.93 -7.22 -5.88
N ASP A 28 6.20 -6.22 -6.72
CA ASP A 28 7.54 -5.66 -6.87
C ASP A 28 7.99 -4.99 -5.55
N SER A 29 9.20 -5.33 -5.10
CA SER A 29 9.82 -4.88 -3.85
C SER A 29 10.45 -3.48 -3.95
N LYS A 30 10.41 -2.83 -5.12
CA LYS A 30 10.93 -1.47 -5.31
C LYS A 30 10.10 -0.49 -4.50
N ARG A 31 10.81 0.41 -3.84
CA ARG A 31 10.23 1.50 -3.04
C ARG A 31 9.35 2.42 -3.87
N VAL A 32 9.73 2.72 -5.11
CA VAL A 32 8.98 3.60 -6.01
C VAL A 32 8.54 2.83 -7.24
N VAL A 33 7.22 2.82 -7.49
CA VAL A 33 6.61 2.29 -8.71
C VAL A 33 5.57 3.31 -9.16
N VAL A 34 5.74 3.85 -10.37
CA VAL A 34 4.82 4.81 -10.99
C VAL A 34 3.74 4.03 -11.73
N GLY A 35 2.48 4.33 -11.45
CA GLY A 35 1.33 3.67 -12.06
C GLY A 35 0.02 4.23 -11.50
N ALA A 36 -1.07 4.03 -12.22
CA ALA A 36 -2.42 4.50 -11.86
C ALA A 36 -3.25 3.36 -11.24
N ALA A 37 -4.55 3.29 -11.57
CA ALA A 37 -5.48 2.30 -11.03
C ALA A 37 -5.09 0.84 -11.31
N GLU A 38 -4.30 0.59 -12.36
CA GLU A 38 -3.75 -0.73 -12.68
C GLU A 38 -2.70 -1.23 -11.66
N THR A 39 -2.05 -0.30 -10.94
CA THR A 39 -0.98 -0.61 -9.99
C THR A 39 -1.42 -0.43 -8.54
N TYR A 40 -2.40 0.44 -8.29
CA TYR A 40 -2.84 0.84 -6.97
C TYR A 40 -4.36 0.94 -6.87
N GLU A 41 -4.92 0.44 -5.77
CA GLU A 41 -6.35 0.49 -5.50
C GLU A 41 -6.67 1.14 -4.15
N ALA A 42 -7.75 1.92 -4.10
CA ALA A 42 -8.29 2.45 -2.87
C ALA A 42 -8.97 1.33 -2.04
N ARG A 43 -8.51 1.11 -0.80
CA ARG A 43 -9.05 0.11 0.12
C ARG A 43 -9.38 0.72 1.47
N CYS A 44 -10.49 0.28 2.06
CA CYS A 44 -10.81 0.60 3.45
C CYS A 44 -9.94 -0.24 4.41
N ARG A 45 -9.92 0.15 5.69
CA ARG A 45 -9.15 -0.55 6.74
C ARG A 45 -9.42 -2.06 6.84
N PHE A 46 -10.62 -2.50 6.47
CA PHE A 46 -11.04 -3.90 6.53
C PHE A 46 -10.63 -4.71 5.29
N CYS A 47 -10.53 -4.06 4.13
CA CYS A 47 -10.21 -4.73 2.86
C CYS A 47 -8.73 -4.60 2.47
N HIS A 48 -7.97 -3.77 3.18
CA HIS A 48 -6.53 -3.62 2.99
C HIS A 48 -5.80 -4.88 3.48
N LYS A 49 -4.89 -5.41 2.68
CA LYS A 49 -4.06 -6.58 3.02
C LYS A 49 -2.60 -6.15 3.18
N VAL A 50 -2.03 -6.46 4.33
CA VAL A 50 -0.59 -6.31 4.56
C VAL A 50 0.06 -7.61 4.11
N TYR A 51 0.91 -7.53 3.08
CA TYR A 51 1.76 -8.65 2.70
C TYR A 51 3.02 -8.57 3.58
N GLU A 52 3.34 -9.64 4.29
CA GLU A 52 4.62 -9.74 4.98
C GLU A 52 5.74 -9.82 3.92
N GLU A 53 6.79 -9.04 4.10
CA GLU A 53 7.98 -9.17 3.25
C GLU A 53 8.60 -10.55 3.51
N PRO A 54 8.99 -11.30 2.46
CA PRO A 54 9.79 -12.49 2.68
C PRO A 54 11.08 -12.03 3.36
N LYS A 55 11.38 -12.57 4.56
CA LYS A 55 12.66 -12.38 5.24
C LYS A 55 13.77 -12.59 4.22
N ALA A 56 14.67 -11.61 4.08
CA ALA A 56 15.79 -11.65 3.16
C ALA A 56 16.52 -12.99 3.26
N ALA A 57 16.39 -13.83 2.22
CA ALA A 57 17.33 -14.91 1.97
C ALA A 57 18.58 -14.25 1.37
N GLY A 58 19.58 -14.01 2.21
CA GLY A 58 20.87 -13.45 1.77
C GLY A 58 21.61 -12.66 2.84
N GLU A 59 21.98 -13.30 3.96
CA GLU A 59 23.18 -12.92 4.71
C GLU A 59 24.18 -14.07 4.57
N GLU A 60 24.94 -14.04 3.48
CA GLU A 60 26.15 -14.83 3.31
C GLU A 60 27.33 -13.91 3.56
N THR A 61 27.88 -13.97 4.78
CA THR A 61 29.23 -13.48 5.05
C THR A 61 30.06 -14.60 5.67
N LYS A 62 30.87 -15.21 4.80
CA LYS A 62 32.22 -15.75 5.07
C LYS A 62 32.84 -15.29 6.41
N SER A 63 33.06 -16.22 7.34
CA SER A 63 34.38 -16.49 7.96
C SER A 63 34.38 -17.77 8.78
#